data_AF-K8FF41-F1
#
_entry.id   AF-K8FF41-F1
#
_cell.length_a   1.000
_cell.length_b   1.000
_cell.length_c   1.000
_cell.angle_alpha   90.00
_cell.angle_beta   90.00
_cell.angle_gamma   90.00
#
_symmetry.space_group_name_H-M   'P 1'
#
loop_
_entity.id
_entity.type
_entity.pdbx_description
1 polymer ?
#
loop_
_entity_poly.entity_id
_entity_poly.type
_entity_poly.pdbx_seq_one_letter_code
_entity_poly.pdbx_strand_id
1 'polypeptide(L)'
;MFSFLFQASAFARGESIKAFKPSSSSRRHQKQAASFVVHAAASGEAERLRLHNLSPLPGSRRKPIRKGRGYGAGQGGTCGYGMRGQKARGGRGTRPGFEGGQTPMYRRFPKLKGIAGGMSAGKPKFVTVNVSDLAQALADSKISAGQDVDLDTLKSVGLIKATGYYRNLPLKVLGDGELSQGLKVKAAAFSASASEKLAGAGGEAILVQGKKPKWSREAHEAAQAAAAK
;
A
#
# COMPACT_ATOMS: atom_id res chain seq x y z
N MET A 1 -56.36 51.55 -17.25
CA MET A 1 -57.23 51.10 -18.35
C MET A 1 -56.33 50.34 -19.32
N PHE A 2 -56.39 49.03 -19.55
CA PHE A 2 -57.47 48.06 -19.47
C PHE A 2 -56.94 46.76 -18.83
N SER A 3 -57.80 46.18 -17.98
CA SER A 3 -57.75 44.80 -17.52
C SER A 3 -58.13 43.87 -18.67
N PHE A 4 -57.48 42.71 -18.83
CA PHE A 4 -58.17 41.47 -19.18
C PHE A 4 -57.40 40.25 -18.65
N LEU A 5 -58.20 39.24 -18.32
CA LEU A 5 -58.03 38.18 -17.33
C LEU A 5 -58.02 36.81 -18.06
N PHE A 6 -57.60 35.75 -17.34
CA PHE A 6 -57.70 34.30 -17.64
C PHE A 6 -56.66 33.73 -18.64
N GLN A 7 -56.05 32.55 -18.46
CA GLN A 7 -56.41 31.35 -17.68
C GLN A 7 -55.16 30.50 -17.37
N ALA A 8 -55.15 29.82 -16.23
CA ALA A 8 -54.12 28.87 -15.83
C ALA A 8 -54.27 27.50 -16.52
N SER A 9 -53.15 26.83 -16.82
CA SER A 9 -53.10 25.38 -16.96
C SER A 9 -51.79 24.86 -16.38
N ALA A 10 -51.93 24.03 -15.35
CA ALA A 10 -50.85 23.35 -14.64
C ALA A 10 -50.21 22.26 -15.50
N PHE A 11 -48.88 22.07 -15.37
CA PHE A 11 -48.29 20.74 -15.48
C PHE A 11 -47.01 20.63 -14.66
N ALA A 12 -46.77 19.40 -14.20
CA ALA A 12 -46.18 19.04 -12.92
C ALA A 12 -44.66 19.27 -12.77
N ARG A 13 -44.29 19.38 -11.49
CA ARG A 13 -42.93 19.50 -10.93
C ARG A 13 -42.08 18.27 -11.29
N GLY A 14 -40.92 18.50 -11.88
CA GLY A 14 -39.81 17.54 -11.86
C GLY A 14 -39.01 17.75 -10.57
N GLU A 15 -39.00 16.75 -9.69
CA GLU A 15 -38.20 16.76 -8.46
C GLU A 15 -36.70 16.65 -8.79
N SER A 16 -35.93 17.49 -8.10
CA SER A 16 -34.48 17.58 -8.20
C SER A 16 -33.81 16.45 -7.42
N ILE A 17 -32.90 15.73 -8.08
CA ILE A 17 -32.00 14.78 -7.40
C ILE A 17 -30.95 15.61 -6.64
N LYS A 18 -31.03 15.60 -5.30
CA LYS A 18 -30.04 16.23 -4.43
C LYS A 18 -28.69 15.50 -4.53
N ALA A 19 -27.62 16.27 -4.67
CA ALA A 19 -26.25 15.77 -4.65
C ALA A 19 -25.87 15.25 -3.25
N PHE A 20 -25.42 14.00 -3.18
CA PHE A 20 -24.83 13.40 -1.99
C PHE A 20 -23.39 13.93 -1.79
N LYS A 21 -23.14 14.63 -0.67
CA LYS A 21 -21.79 14.95 -0.19
C LYS A 21 -21.40 13.95 0.90
N PRO A 22 -20.27 13.24 0.79
CA PRO A 22 -19.81 12.41 1.89
C PRO A 22 -19.14 13.30 2.96
N SER A 23 -19.65 13.22 4.19
CA SER A 23 -18.95 13.69 5.38
C SER A 23 -17.92 12.65 5.83
N SER A 24 -16.80 13.17 6.33
CA SER A 24 -15.70 12.44 6.92
C SER A 24 -16.13 11.71 8.20
N SER A 25 -16.06 10.38 8.23
CA SER A 25 -15.51 9.60 9.36
C SER A 25 -15.71 8.11 9.13
N SER A 26 -14.78 7.35 9.68
CA SER A 26 -14.59 5.91 9.59
C SER A 26 -15.87 5.07 9.70
N ARG A 27 -16.06 4.16 8.75
CA ARG A 27 -16.54 2.81 9.07
C ARG A 27 -16.03 1.85 7.99
N ARG A 28 -15.17 0.90 8.42
CA ARG A 28 -14.76 -0.25 7.62
C ARG A 28 -16.04 -0.91 7.10
N HIS A 29 -16.18 -1.01 5.78
CA HIS A 29 -17.23 -1.80 5.15
C HIS A 29 -17.08 -3.25 5.61
N GLN A 30 -17.93 -3.70 6.54
CA GLN A 30 -18.31 -5.10 6.58
C GLN A 30 -18.97 -5.39 5.24
N LYS A 31 -18.30 -6.17 4.39
CA LYS A 31 -18.92 -6.75 3.21
C LYS A 31 -19.89 -7.82 3.68
N GLN A 32 -21.07 -7.42 4.14
CA GLN A 32 -22.24 -8.28 3.95
C GLN A 32 -22.49 -8.29 2.45
N ALA A 33 -22.23 -9.43 1.82
CA ALA A 33 -22.69 -9.65 0.47
C ALA A 33 -24.22 -9.65 0.54
N ALA A 34 -24.83 -8.52 0.23
CA ALA A 34 -26.21 -8.50 -0.19
C ALA A 34 -26.27 -9.35 -1.47
N SER A 35 -26.64 -10.62 -1.32
CA SER A 35 -26.96 -11.48 -2.45
C SER A 35 -28.24 -10.95 -3.06
N PHE A 36 -28.11 -9.97 -3.95
CA PHE A 36 -29.21 -9.50 -4.75
C PHE A 36 -29.46 -10.57 -5.82
N VAL A 37 -30.46 -11.42 -5.58
CA VAL A 37 -30.96 -12.33 -6.61
C VAL A 37 -31.74 -11.48 -7.60
N VAL A 38 -31.07 -10.99 -8.64
CA VAL A 38 -31.74 -10.41 -9.79
C VAL A 38 -32.43 -11.56 -10.52
N HIS A 39 -33.76 -11.63 -10.42
CA HIS A 39 -34.54 -12.41 -11.38
C HIS A 39 -34.46 -11.68 -12.73
N ALA A 40 -33.48 -12.04 -13.54
CA ALA A 40 -33.34 -11.54 -14.89
C ALA A 40 -34.29 -12.31 -15.81
N ALA A 41 -35.51 -11.81 -15.97
CA ALA A 41 -36.29 -12.10 -17.16
C ALA A 41 -35.58 -11.39 -18.33
N ALA A 42 -34.68 -12.09 -19.01
CA ALA A 42 -33.94 -11.55 -20.14
C ALA A 42 -34.89 -11.34 -21.34
N SER A 43 -35.58 -10.19 -21.36
CA SER A 43 -36.44 -9.80 -22.46
C SER A 43 -35.73 -8.77 -23.35
N GLY A 44 -34.69 -9.21 -24.05
CA GLY A 44 -34.03 -8.41 -25.08
C GLY A 44 -32.61 -8.87 -25.37
N GLU A 45 -32.31 -9.08 -26.66
CA GLU A 45 -30.98 -9.40 -27.20
C GLU A 45 -29.86 -8.43 -26.74
N ALA A 46 -30.21 -7.23 -26.24
CA ALA A 46 -29.30 -6.15 -25.86
C ALA A 46 -28.64 -6.31 -24.47
N GLU A 47 -29.31 -6.95 -23.49
CA GLU A 47 -28.75 -7.16 -22.14
C GLU A 47 -27.82 -8.38 -22.07
N ARG A 48 -27.87 -9.26 -23.08
CA ARG A 48 -27.02 -10.44 -23.16
C ARG A 48 -25.61 -10.05 -23.60
N LEU A 49 -24.60 -10.28 -22.77
CA LEU A 49 -23.20 -10.01 -23.11
C LEU A 49 -22.77 -10.77 -24.38
N ARG A 50 -22.41 -10.02 -25.41
CA ARG A 50 -21.95 -10.45 -26.73
C ARG A 50 -20.82 -9.55 -27.18
N LEU A 51 -20.03 -9.97 -28.16
CA LEU A 51 -18.85 -9.20 -28.58
C LEU A 51 -19.18 -7.76 -29.04
N HIS A 52 -20.38 -7.50 -29.54
CA HIS A 52 -20.79 -6.19 -30.06
C HIS A 52 -21.33 -5.22 -28.98
N ASN A 53 -21.67 -5.67 -27.77
CA ASN A 53 -22.19 -4.81 -26.70
C ASN A 53 -21.21 -4.62 -25.52
N LEU A 54 -19.98 -5.13 -25.65
CA LEU A 54 -18.92 -4.84 -24.69
C LEU A 54 -18.38 -3.42 -24.90
N SER A 55 -18.35 -2.64 -23.82
CA SER A 55 -17.75 -1.31 -23.81
C SER A 55 -16.90 -1.12 -22.56
N PRO A 56 -15.79 -0.36 -22.64
CA PRO A 56 -14.99 -0.05 -21.46
C PRO A 56 -15.76 0.92 -20.55
N LEU A 57 -15.48 0.88 -19.25
CA LEU A 57 -16.02 1.84 -18.29
C LEU A 57 -15.67 3.29 -18.72
N PRO A 58 -16.62 4.24 -18.67
CA PRO A 58 -16.36 5.63 -19.05
C PRO A 58 -15.16 6.19 -18.30
N GLY A 59 -14.21 6.78 -19.02
CA GLY A 59 -12.97 7.33 -18.47
C GLY A 59 -11.82 6.33 -18.30
N SER A 60 -12.06 5.01 -18.42
CA SER A 60 -10.99 3.99 -18.36
C SER A 60 -9.95 4.17 -19.46
N ARG A 61 -10.39 4.51 -20.68
CA ARG A 61 -9.51 4.77 -21.84
C ARG A 61 -9.70 6.17 -22.36
N ARG A 62 -8.67 7.01 -22.22
CA ARG A 62 -8.64 8.35 -22.81
C ARG A 62 -8.02 8.29 -24.21
N LYS A 63 -8.68 8.90 -25.20
CA LYS A 63 -8.15 9.00 -26.57
C LYS A 63 -6.86 9.85 -26.55
N PRO A 64 -5.74 9.37 -27.12
CA PRO A 64 -4.51 10.15 -27.19
C PRO A 64 -4.64 11.31 -28.18
N ILE A 65 -4.01 12.44 -27.87
CA ILE A 65 -3.99 13.59 -28.78
C ILE A 65 -2.98 13.34 -29.90
N ARG A 66 -3.46 13.33 -31.14
CA ARG A 66 -2.60 13.26 -32.34
C ARG A 66 -2.11 14.66 -32.69
N LYS A 67 -0.88 14.97 -32.28
CA LYS A 67 -0.25 16.28 -32.52
C LYS A 67 -0.01 16.52 -34.02
N GLY A 68 -0.01 17.79 -34.44
CA GLY A 68 0.25 18.16 -35.85
C GLY A 68 -0.87 17.78 -36.82
N ARG A 69 -2.14 17.90 -36.42
CA ARG A 69 -3.33 17.62 -37.25
C ARG A 69 -4.29 18.80 -37.25
N GLY A 70 -3.80 19.94 -37.75
CA GLY A 70 -4.55 21.20 -37.79
C GLY A 70 -4.72 21.85 -36.41
N TYR A 71 -5.11 23.12 -36.41
CA TYR A 71 -5.27 23.90 -35.17
C TYR A 71 -6.54 23.53 -34.39
N GLY A 72 -7.61 23.10 -35.07
CA GLY A 72 -8.86 22.68 -34.42
C GLY A 72 -8.72 21.45 -33.51
N ALA A 73 -7.69 20.62 -33.70
CA ALA A 73 -7.38 19.48 -32.84
C ALA A 73 -6.60 19.87 -31.55
N GLY A 74 -6.27 21.15 -31.36
CA GLY A 74 -5.66 21.71 -30.16
C GLY A 74 -4.16 21.94 -30.25
N GLN A 75 -3.36 20.88 -30.48
CA GLN A 75 -1.89 21.00 -30.44
C GLN A 75 -1.24 21.60 -31.69
N GLY A 76 -2.03 21.92 -32.73
CA GLY A 76 -1.64 22.77 -33.87
C GLY A 76 -0.34 22.40 -34.58
N GLY A 77 0.22 23.38 -35.31
CA GLY A 77 1.47 23.22 -36.08
C GLY A 77 2.74 23.09 -35.22
N THR A 78 2.80 23.75 -34.05
CA THR A 78 3.97 23.70 -33.14
C THR A 78 3.94 22.51 -32.19
N CYS A 79 2.88 21.70 -32.20
CA CYS A 79 2.74 20.50 -31.36
C CYS A 79 2.89 20.75 -29.84
N GLY A 80 2.70 22.01 -29.40
CA GLY A 80 2.89 22.48 -28.03
C GLY A 80 4.33 22.82 -27.64
N TYR A 81 5.28 22.80 -28.57
CA TYR A 81 6.70 23.10 -28.31
C TYR A 81 7.05 24.60 -28.41
N GLY A 82 6.13 25.43 -28.90
CA GLY A 82 6.35 26.86 -29.11
C GLY A 82 7.24 27.16 -30.31
N MET A 83 8.06 28.19 -30.18
CA MET A 83 8.94 28.70 -31.25
C MET A 83 10.23 27.88 -31.32
N ARG A 84 11.20 28.33 -32.13
CA ARG A 84 12.48 27.64 -32.31
C ARG A 84 13.30 27.69 -31.01
N GLY A 85 13.83 26.55 -30.61
CA GLY A 85 14.71 26.42 -29.44
C GLY A 85 15.18 24.99 -29.25
N GLN A 86 16.15 24.76 -28.36
CA GLN A 86 16.72 23.42 -28.15
C GLN A 86 15.66 22.37 -27.79
N LYS A 87 14.64 22.74 -26.99
CA LYS A 87 13.53 21.85 -26.59
C LYS A 87 12.52 21.54 -27.70
N ALA A 88 12.51 22.32 -28.79
CA ALA A 88 11.61 22.15 -29.92
C ALA A 88 12.25 21.35 -31.08
N ARG A 89 13.55 21.05 -31.00
CA ARG A 89 14.25 20.23 -31.99
C ARG A 89 14.04 18.74 -31.68
N GLY A 90 14.05 17.92 -32.73
CA GLY A 90 14.07 16.47 -32.57
C GLY A 90 15.39 15.98 -31.97
N GLY A 91 15.33 14.96 -31.13
CA GLY A 91 16.50 14.35 -30.50
C GLY A 91 16.40 14.28 -28.97
N ARG A 92 17.51 13.89 -28.33
CA ARG A 92 17.60 13.83 -26.88
C ARG A 92 17.68 15.24 -26.31
N GLY A 93 16.75 15.58 -25.42
CA GLY A 93 16.81 16.83 -24.67
C GLY A 93 17.98 16.86 -23.68
N THR A 94 18.11 17.99 -23.00
CA THR A 94 19.09 18.19 -21.93
C THR A 94 18.88 17.19 -20.79
N ARG A 95 19.97 16.64 -20.22
CA ARG A 95 19.89 15.67 -19.12
C ARG A 95 19.19 16.29 -17.90
N PRO A 96 18.26 15.58 -17.23
CA PRO A 96 17.70 16.03 -15.96
C PRO A 96 18.80 16.37 -14.95
N GLY A 97 18.68 17.53 -14.30
CA GLY A 97 19.67 18.07 -13.37
C GLY A 97 20.80 18.87 -14.01
N PHE A 98 20.74 19.21 -15.30
CA PHE A 98 21.65 20.19 -15.92
C PHE A 98 21.06 21.61 -15.85
N GLU A 99 21.85 22.56 -15.35
CA GLU A 99 21.44 23.94 -15.05
C GLU A 99 22.13 24.96 -15.98
N GLY A 100 22.28 24.64 -17.27
CA GLY A 100 22.77 25.62 -18.25
C GLY A 100 24.28 25.91 -18.20
N GLY A 101 25.07 25.04 -17.57
CA GLY A 101 26.52 25.24 -17.37
C GLY A 101 26.89 25.69 -15.96
N GLN A 102 25.91 26.12 -15.16
CA GLN A 102 26.11 26.32 -13.72
C GLN A 102 26.46 24.99 -13.05
N THR A 103 27.26 25.04 -11.97
CA THR A 103 27.53 23.85 -11.14
C THR A 103 26.21 23.26 -10.66
N PRO A 104 25.85 22.03 -11.05
CA PRO A 104 24.54 21.48 -10.72
C PRO A 104 24.35 21.27 -9.21
N MET A 105 23.10 21.35 -8.74
CA MET A 105 22.76 21.16 -7.33
C MET A 105 23.35 19.87 -6.71
N TYR A 106 23.31 18.75 -7.43
CA TYR A 106 23.87 17.47 -6.95
C TYR A 106 25.41 17.45 -6.79
N ARG A 107 26.10 18.48 -7.30
CA ARG A 107 27.54 18.70 -7.07
C ARG A 107 27.83 19.77 -6.02
N ARG A 108 26.89 20.67 -5.75
CA ARG A 108 27.05 21.73 -4.74
C ARG A 108 27.01 21.18 -3.32
N PHE A 109 26.18 20.17 -3.09
CA PHE A 109 26.05 19.55 -1.78
C PHE A 109 27.05 18.39 -1.59
N PRO A 110 27.59 18.20 -0.37
CA PRO A 110 28.42 17.05 -0.06
C PRO A 110 27.59 15.76 -0.15
N LYS A 111 28.27 14.64 -0.40
CA LYS A 111 27.66 13.31 -0.36
C LYS A 111 27.17 12.99 1.06
N LEU A 112 26.15 12.12 1.15
CA LEU A 112 25.62 11.65 2.45
C LEU A 112 26.73 11.01 3.30
N LYS A 113 26.64 11.23 4.61
CA LYS A 113 27.54 10.63 5.62
C LYS A 113 27.56 9.10 5.48
N GLY A 114 28.72 8.48 5.68
CA GLY A 114 28.94 7.04 5.51
C GLY A 114 29.13 6.61 4.06
N ILE A 115 28.20 6.97 3.16
CA ILE A 115 28.26 6.59 1.73
C ILE A 115 29.51 7.20 1.05
N ALA A 116 29.84 8.45 1.40
CA ALA A 116 31.03 9.13 0.87
C ALA A 116 32.34 8.37 1.15
N GLY A 117 32.42 7.68 2.29
CA GLY A 117 33.59 6.90 2.73
C GLY A 117 33.49 5.40 2.45
N GLY A 118 32.50 4.95 1.67
CA GLY A 118 32.34 3.52 1.35
C GLY A 118 31.72 2.66 2.46
N MET A 119 31.19 3.26 3.53
CA MET A 119 30.47 2.50 4.56
C MET A 119 29.16 1.95 3.99
N SER A 120 28.90 0.66 4.25
CA SER A 120 27.67 0.00 3.79
C SER A 120 26.43 0.60 4.48
N ALA A 121 25.33 0.71 3.73
CA ALA A 121 24.05 1.17 4.28
C ALA A 121 23.49 0.16 5.29
N GLY A 122 22.98 0.67 6.42
CA GLY A 122 22.32 -0.15 7.42
C GLY A 122 21.08 -0.84 6.85
N LYS A 123 21.08 -2.17 6.82
CA LYS A 123 19.92 -2.98 6.43
C LYS A 123 19.14 -3.41 7.67
N PRO A 124 17.80 -3.58 7.55
CA PRO A 124 17.01 -4.10 8.66
C PRO A 124 17.47 -5.52 9.03
N LYS A 125 17.58 -5.80 10.33
CA LYS A 125 18.02 -7.11 10.85
C LYS A 125 16.87 -8.00 11.29
N PHE A 126 15.67 -7.44 11.38
CA PHE A 126 14.48 -8.12 11.89
C PHE A 126 13.29 -7.83 10.98
N VAL A 127 12.34 -8.76 10.95
CA VAL A 127 10.98 -8.48 10.52
C VAL A 127 10.22 -7.97 11.73
N THR A 128 9.72 -6.75 11.67
CA THR A 128 9.05 -6.11 12.80
C THR A 128 7.54 -6.25 12.70
N VAL A 129 6.90 -6.57 13.82
CA VAL A 129 5.44 -6.57 13.98
C VAL A 129 5.07 -5.79 15.23
N ASN A 130 4.05 -4.95 15.15
CA ASN A 130 3.55 -4.21 16.31
C ASN A 130 2.47 -5.00 17.05
N VAL A 131 2.30 -4.67 18.33
CA VAL A 131 1.20 -5.20 19.15
C VAL A 131 -0.17 -4.82 18.56
N SER A 132 -0.31 -3.64 17.97
CA SER A 132 -1.52 -3.20 17.26
C SER A 132 -1.93 -4.14 16.11
N ASP A 133 -0.96 -4.65 15.35
CA ASP A 133 -1.21 -5.56 14.23
C ASP A 133 -1.73 -6.92 14.74
N LEU A 134 -1.21 -7.38 15.89
CA LEU A 134 -1.68 -8.59 16.56
C LEU A 134 -3.10 -8.41 17.11
N ALA A 135 -3.39 -7.25 17.72
CA ALA A 135 -4.73 -6.91 18.20
C ALA A 135 -5.76 -6.87 17.06
N GLN A 136 -5.39 -6.34 15.88
CA GLN A 136 -6.26 -6.37 14.70
C GLN A 136 -6.48 -7.79 14.18
N ALA A 137 -5.46 -8.63 14.21
CA ALA A 137 -5.58 -10.03 13.79
C ALA A 137 -6.49 -10.85 14.70
N LEU A 138 -6.49 -10.56 16.01
CA LEU A 138 -7.45 -11.09 16.97
C LEU A 138 -8.88 -10.61 16.67
N ALA A 139 -9.06 -9.31 16.41
CA ALA A 139 -10.38 -8.74 16.08
C ALA A 139 -10.96 -9.32 14.78
N ASP A 140 -10.11 -9.56 13.79
CA ASP A 140 -10.49 -10.21 12.52
C ASP A 140 -10.68 -11.73 12.66
N SER A 141 -10.55 -12.30 13.88
CA SER A 141 -10.61 -13.75 14.18
C SER A 141 -9.63 -14.60 13.37
N LYS A 142 -8.51 -14.00 12.94
CA LYS A 142 -7.46 -14.70 12.19
C LYS A 142 -6.50 -15.45 13.09
N ILE A 143 -6.38 -15.01 14.34
CA ILE A 143 -5.60 -15.61 15.41
C ILE A 143 -6.55 -15.79 16.59
N SER A 144 -6.48 -16.93 17.27
CA SER A 144 -7.28 -17.16 18.49
C SER A 144 -6.51 -16.71 19.73
N ALA A 145 -7.23 -16.29 20.77
CA ALA A 145 -6.63 -16.01 22.08
C ALA A 145 -5.88 -17.25 22.59
N GLY A 146 -4.65 -17.05 23.08
CA GLY A 146 -3.78 -18.13 23.55
C GLY A 146 -3.08 -18.97 22.46
N GLN A 147 -3.24 -18.64 21.17
CA GLN A 147 -2.50 -19.31 20.11
C GLN A 147 -1.01 -18.93 20.13
N ASP A 148 -0.16 -19.89 19.74
CA ASP A 148 1.26 -19.64 19.48
C ASP A 148 1.43 -18.78 18.22
N VAL A 149 1.98 -17.58 18.41
CA VAL A 149 2.27 -16.63 17.34
C VAL A 149 3.76 -16.74 16.98
N ASP A 150 4.00 -17.46 15.88
CA ASP A 150 5.32 -17.70 15.30
C ASP A 150 5.42 -17.00 13.93
N LEU A 151 6.64 -16.92 13.40
CA LEU A 151 6.88 -16.31 12.08
C LEU A 151 6.08 -17.00 10.96
N ASP A 152 5.85 -18.31 11.05
CA ASP A 152 5.09 -19.06 10.03
C ASP A 152 3.57 -18.95 10.21
N THR A 153 3.07 -18.79 11.43
CA THR A 153 1.64 -18.51 11.65
C THR A 153 1.28 -17.12 11.13
N LEU A 154 2.15 -16.13 11.37
CA LEU A 154 1.98 -14.77 10.84
C LEU A 154 2.01 -14.70 9.29
N LYS A 155 2.79 -15.57 8.64
CA LYS A 155 2.75 -15.71 7.17
C LYS A 155 1.46 -16.33 6.68
N SER A 156 1.01 -17.39 7.35
CA SER A 156 -0.20 -18.14 6.97
C SER A 156 -1.46 -17.28 7.08
N VAL A 157 -1.52 -16.46 8.13
CA VAL A 157 -2.57 -15.44 8.33
C VAL A 157 -2.45 -14.28 7.32
N GLY A 158 -1.30 -14.10 6.68
CA GLY A 158 -1.05 -13.04 5.71
C GLY A 158 -0.72 -11.68 6.34
N LEU A 159 -0.40 -11.63 7.63
CA LEU A 159 0.09 -10.41 8.31
C LEU A 159 1.49 -10.03 7.84
N ILE A 160 2.35 -11.02 7.63
CA ILE A 160 3.72 -10.82 7.15
C ILE A 160 3.88 -11.44 5.77
N LYS A 161 4.39 -10.66 4.81
CA LYS A 161 4.89 -11.16 3.52
C LYS A 161 6.41 -11.08 3.45
N ALA A 162 7.09 -12.02 4.10
CA ALA A 162 8.55 -12.07 4.16
C ALA A 162 9.14 -12.61 2.84
N THR A 163 9.46 -11.70 1.91
CA THR A 163 10.02 -12.03 0.58
C THR A 163 11.49 -11.62 0.48
N GLY A 164 12.29 -12.35 -0.33
CA GLY A 164 13.68 -12.03 -0.60
C GLY A 164 14.54 -11.97 0.67
N TYR A 165 15.21 -10.83 0.88
CA TYR A 165 16.06 -10.59 2.06
C TYR A 165 15.33 -10.82 3.39
N TYR A 166 14.03 -10.49 3.47
CA TYR A 166 13.24 -10.60 4.70
C TYR A 166 12.87 -12.03 5.09
N ARG A 167 13.01 -13.02 4.18
CA ARG A 167 12.67 -14.43 4.46
C ARG A 167 13.57 -15.06 5.52
N ASN A 168 14.83 -14.64 5.55
CA ASN A 168 15.85 -15.20 6.43
C ASN A 168 16.00 -14.41 7.74
N LEU A 169 15.26 -13.32 7.89
CA LEU A 169 15.34 -12.48 9.07
C LEU A 169 14.46 -13.04 10.21
N PRO A 170 14.92 -12.93 11.45
CA PRO A 170 14.11 -13.27 12.62
C PRO A 170 13.00 -12.25 12.88
N LEU A 171 11.96 -12.68 13.60
CA LEU A 171 10.86 -11.83 14.05
C LEU A 171 11.27 -10.98 15.25
N LYS A 172 10.87 -9.70 15.25
CA LYS A 172 10.92 -8.79 16.39
C LYS A 172 9.56 -8.18 16.65
N VAL A 173 9.12 -8.18 17.91
CA VAL A 173 7.85 -7.55 18.32
C VAL A 173 8.13 -6.17 18.92
N LEU A 174 7.34 -5.19 18.49
CA LEU A 174 7.39 -3.80 18.91
C LEU A 174 6.11 -3.40 19.64
N GLY A 175 6.24 -2.55 20.66
CA GLY A 175 5.17 -2.26 21.62
C GLY A 175 4.21 -1.13 21.21
N ASP A 176 3.99 -0.87 19.92
CA ASP A 176 3.01 0.14 19.50
C ASP A 176 1.58 -0.44 19.50
N GLY A 177 0.62 0.31 20.08
CA GLY A 177 -0.77 -0.13 20.32
C GLY A 177 -1.04 -0.80 21.66
N GLU A 178 -2.27 -1.28 21.82
CA GLU A 178 -2.78 -1.95 23.03
C GLU A 178 -3.27 -3.37 22.69
N LEU A 179 -3.12 -4.29 23.65
CA LEU A 179 -3.55 -5.68 23.52
C LEU A 179 -4.48 -6.01 24.69
N SER A 180 -5.67 -6.50 24.38
CA SER A 180 -6.69 -6.86 25.38
C SER A 180 -6.73 -8.36 25.71
N GLN A 181 -6.15 -9.21 24.85
CA GLN A 181 -6.15 -10.66 25.01
C GLN A 181 -4.74 -11.21 24.99
N GLY A 182 -4.46 -12.17 25.88
CA GLY A 182 -3.16 -12.83 25.99
C GLY A 182 -2.82 -13.67 24.76
N LEU A 183 -1.59 -13.49 24.27
CA LEU A 183 -1.00 -14.26 23.18
C LEU A 183 0.34 -14.86 23.62
N LYS A 184 0.65 -16.06 23.14
CA LYS A 184 1.97 -16.67 23.32
C LYS A 184 2.81 -16.35 22.09
N VAL A 185 3.68 -15.35 22.17
CA VAL A 185 4.44 -14.89 21.02
C VAL A 185 5.85 -15.46 21.06
N LYS A 186 6.26 -16.21 20.03
CA LYS A 186 7.64 -16.69 19.90
C LYS A 186 8.40 -15.82 18.89
N ALA A 187 9.31 -15.00 19.39
CA ALA A 187 10.13 -14.11 18.57
C ALA A 187 11.58 -14.11 19.02
N ALA A 188 12.50 -13.68 18.16
CA ALA A 188 13.92 -13.62 18.52
C ALA A 188 14.25 -12.39 19.36
N ALA A 189 13.42 -11.35 19.31
CA ALA A 189 13.60 -10.12 20.07
C ALA A 189 12.27 -9.44 20.38
N PHE A 190 12.21 -8.79 21.54
CA PHE A 190 11.09 -7.96 21.98
C PHE A 190 11.61 -6.57 22.36
N SER A 191 10.82 -5.52 22.14
CA SER A 191 11.07 -4.24 22.82
C SER A 191 10.59 -4.33 24.27
N ALA A 192 11.20 -3.56 25.18
CA ALA A 192 10.80 -3.54 26.60
C ALA A 192 9.29 -3.23 26.77
N SER A 193 8.81 -2.24 26.02
CA SER A 193 7.38 -1.90 25.98
C SER A 193 6.49 -3.01 25.43
N ALA A 194 7.00 -3.86 24.53
CA ALA A 194 6.22 -4.97 23.99
C ALA A 194 6.08 -6.10 25.01
N SER A 195 7.16 -6.43 25.72
CA SER A 195 7.12 -7.45 26.78
C SER A 195 6.19 -7.06 27.92
N GLU A 196 6.18 -5.80 28.34
CA GLU A 196 5.29 -5.29 29.38
C GLU A 196 3.82 -5.37 28.95
N LYS A 197 3.51 -4.94 27.72
CA LYS A 197 2.13 -4.99 27.19
C LYS A 197 1.64 -6.41 26.96
N LEU A 198 2.50 -7.32 26.52
CA LEU A 198 2.16 -8.74 26.38
C LEU A 198 1.87 -9.37 27.75
N ALA A 199 2.71 -9.10 28.76
CA ALA A 199 2.50 -9.58 30.12
C ALA A 199 1.23 -8.97 30.75
N GLY A 200 0.98 -7.68 30.54
CA GLY A 200 -0.21 -6.99 31.03
C GLY A 200 -1.52 -7.52 30.43
N ALA A 201 -1.48 -8.05 29.21
CA ALA A 201 -2.62 -8.71 28.57
C ALA A 201 -2.79 -10.19 29.00
N GLY A 202 -1.95 -10.71 29.92
CA GLY A 202 -1.93 -12.12 30.31
C GLY A 202 -1.31 -13.05 29.27
N GLY A 203 -0.49 -12.50 28.36
CA GLY A 203 0.27 -13.25 27.35
C GLY A 203 1.69 -13.60 27.79
N GLU A 204 2.40 -14.36 26.96
CA GLU A 204 3.75 -14.84 27.22
C GLU A 204 4.69 -14.47 26.07
N ALA A 205 5.84 -13.87 26.39
CA ALA A 205 6.88 -13.54 25.43
C ALA A 205 8.00 -14.59 25.47
N ILE A 206 7.98 -15.53 24.52
CA ILE A 206 8.95 -16.62 24.44
C ILE A 206 10.10 -16.20 23.51
N LEU A 207 11.31 -16.12 24.05
CA LEU A 207 12.50 -15.76 23.28
C LEU A 207 13.08 -16.99 22.56
N VAL A 208 13.04 -16.96 21.22
CA VAL A 208 13.61 -18.01 20.38
C VAL A 208 15.07 -17.69 20.06
N GLN A 209 15.99 -18.59 20.40
CA GLN A 209 17.41 -18.41 20.07
C GLN A 209 17.63 -18.34 18.55
N GLY A 210 18.58 -17.52 18.12
CA GLY A 210 18.91 -17.35 16.71
C GLY A 210 19.41 -18.64 16.05
N LYS A 211 19.14 -18.80 14.74
CA LYS A 211 19.41 -20.05 13.99
C LYS A 211 20.88 -20.52 13.96
N LYS A 212 21.85 -19.65 14.25
CA LYS A 212 23.28 -20.02 14.25
C LYS A 212 24.01 -19.35 15.41
N PRO A 213 24.63 -20.14 16.31
CA PRO A 213 25.52 -19.57 17.32
C PRO A 213 26.75 -18.94 16.64
N LYS A 214 27.32 -17.93 17.27
CA LYS A 214 28.60 -17.36 16.83
C LYS A 214 29.69 -18.40 17.07
N TRP A 215 30.47 -18.72 16.05
CA TRP A 215 31.66 -19.55 16.23
C TRP A 215 32.63 -18.88 17.20
N SER A 216 33.02 -19.58 18.25
CA SER A 216 34.08 -19.20 19.16
C SER A 216 35.09 -20.35 19.24
N ARG A 217 36.37 -19.99 19.41
CA ARG A 217 37.46 -20.98 19.51
C ARG A 217 37.23 -21.92 20.69
N GLU A 218 36.81 -21.39 21.83
CA GLU A 218 36.48 -22.17 23.04
C GLU A 218 35.34 -23.17 22.79
N ALA A 219 34.26 -22.75 22.12
CA ALA A 219 33.15 -23.65 21.80
C ALA A 219 33.58 -24.74 20.81
N HIS A 220 34.48 -24.40 19.89
CA HIS A 220 35.05 -25.36 18.94
C HIS A 220 35.96 -26.38 19.63
N GLU A 221 36.87 -25.94 20.49
CA GLU A 221 37.76 -26.81 21.27
C GLU A 221 36.97 -27.71 22.23
N ALA A 222 35.94 -27.19 22.89
CA ALA A 222 35.03 -27.98 23.72
C ALA A 222 34.24 -29.02 22.90
N ALA A 223 33.78 -28.67 21.70
CA ALA A 223 33.11 -29.61 20.80
C ALA A 223 34.06 -30.70 20.30
N GLN A 224 35.33 -30.38 20.02
CA GLN A 224 36.33 -31.37 19.64
C GLN A 224 36.71 -32.29 20.80
N ALA A 225 36.85 -31.76 22.02
CA ALA A 225 37.10 -32.57 23.21
C ALA A 225 35.92 -33.49 23.56
N ALA A 226 34.69 -33.05 23.29
CA ALA A 226 33.48 -33.87 23.42
C ALA A 226 33.38 -34.95 22.33
N ALA A 227 33.86 -34.69 21.12
CA ALA A 227 33.88 -35.65 20.01
C ALA A 227 35.03 -36.67 20.08
N ALA A 228 36.07 -36.38 20.86
CA ALA A 228 37.20 -37.29 21.11
C ALA A 228 36.98 -38.25 22.29
N LYS A 229 35.88 -38.09 23.04
CA LYS A 229 35.39 -39.02 24.07
C LYS A 229 34.31 -39.93 23.49
#